data_AF-A0A2G9RMT9-F1
#
_entry.id   AF-A0A2G9RMT9-F1
#
_cell.length_a   1.000
_cell.length_b   1.000
_cell.length_c   1.000
_cell.angle_alpha   90.00
_cell.angle_beta   90.00
_cell.angle_gamma   90.00
#
_symmetry.space_group_name_H-M   'P 1'
#
loop_
_entity.id
_entity.type
_entity.pdbx_description
1 polymer ?
#
loop_
_entity_poly.entity_id
_entity_poly.type
_entity_poly.pdbx_seq_one_letter_code
_entity_poly.pdbx_strand_id
1 'polypeptide(L)'
;MSVLTCSSKLTALRTLLTHSFPQSLKVCGGLQHVLTGNAFRLEVLVDQWPDFSTVICRPSLQVGLNNGTDMGDGGKSFVSKT
;
A
#
# COMPACT_ATOMS: atom_id res chain seq x y z
N MET A 1 9.86 7.83 -6.06
CA MET A 1 8.82 6.96 -5.49
C MET A 1 8.38 5.97 -6.55
N SER A 2 8.44 4.69 -6.24
CA SER A 2 8.19 3.58 -7.17
C SER A 2 7.04 2.72 -6.65
N VAL A 3 6.17 2.27 -7.55
CA VAL A 3 5.07 1.35 -7.21
C VAL A 3 5.61 -0.08 -7.13
N LEU A 4 5.38 -0.75 -6.01
CA LEU A 4 5.71 -2.16 -5.81
C LEU A 4 4.54 -3.03 -6.27
N THR A 5 4.69 -3.63 -7.45
CA THR A 5 3.72 -4.59 -8.02
C THR A 5 4.14 -6.05 -7.84
N CYS A 6 5.43 -6.30 -7.57
CA CYS A 6 5.96 -7.66 -7.47
C CYS A 6 5.58 -8.30 -6.13
N SER A 7 4.86 -9.43 -6.18
CA SER A 7 4.39 -10.17 -5.00
C SER A 7 5.53 -10.54 -4.04
N SER A 8 6.69 -10.94 -4.55
CA SER A 8 7.86 -11.28 -3.72
C SER A 8 8.38 -10.06 -2.94
N LYS A 9 8.42 -8.88 -3.58
CA LYS A 9 8.84 -7.63 -2.93
C LYS A 9 7.82 -7.17 -1.89
N LEU A 10 6.53 -7.27 -2.20
CA LEU A 10 5.45 -6.96 -1.26
C LEU A 10 5.48 -7.88 -0.03
N THR A 11 5.77 -9.17 -0.22
CA THR A 11 5.90 -10.13 0.88
C THR A 11 7.12 -9.81 1.75
N ALA A 12 8.27 -9.52 1.15
CA ALA A 12 9.47 -9.10 1.88
C ALA A 12 9.22 -7.80 2.67
N LEU A 13 8.57 -6.82 2.05
CA LEU A 13 8.20 -5.56 2.70
C LEU A 13 7.30 -5.79 3.92
N ARG A 14 6.30 -6.69 3.82
CA ARG A 14 5.44 -7.06 4.96
C ARG A 14 6.26 -7.63 6.13
N THR A 15 7.19 -8.53 5.85
CA THR A 15 8.04 -9.14 6.88
C THR A 15 8.87 -8.07 7.59
N LEU A 16 9.49 -7.16 6.84
CA LEU A 16 10.26 -6.04 7.40
C LEU A 16 9.38 -5.10 8.25
N LEU A 17 8.20 -4.75 7.74
CA LEU A 17 7.24 -3.90 8.46
C LEU A 17 6.69 -4.57 9.72
N THR A 18 6.64 -5.91 9.78
CA THR A 18 6.23 -6.64 10.99
C THR A 18 7.18 -6.38 12.16
N HIS A 19 8.46 -6.11 11.92
CA HIS A 19 9.39 -5.73 12.98
C HIS A 19 9.18 -4.30 13.51
N SER A 20 8.36 -3.48 12.84
CA SER A 20 8.09 -2.07 13.18
C SER A 20 6.67 -1.82 13.70
N PHE A 21 5.97 -2.85 14.17
CA PHE A 21 4.68 -2.67 14.85
C PHE A 21 4.84 -1.84 16.13
N PRO A 22 3.88 -0.97 16.48
CA PRO A 22 2.56 -0.74 15.86
C PRO A 22 2.54 0.31 14.74
N GLN A 23 3.66 0.99 14.46
CA GLN A 23 3.71 2.12 13.51
C GLN A 23 3.35 1.71 12.06
N SER A 24 3.72 0.49 11.67
CA SER A 24 3.47 -0.07 10.34
C SER A 24 2.11 -0.75 10.17
N LEU A 25 1.27 -0.82 11.21
CA LEU A 25 0.05 -1.64 11.24
C LEU A 25 -0.93 -1.33 10.11
N LYS A 26 -1.16 -0.04 9.85
CA LYS A 26 -2.07 0.42 8.77
C LYS A 26 -1.56 0.01 7.39
N VAL A 27 -0.24 0.10 7.18
CA VAL A 27 0.42 -0.23 5.90
C VAL A 27 0.38 -1.75 5.68
N CYS A 28 0.65 -2.55 6.71
CA CYS A 28 0.56 -4.02 6.66
C CYS A 28 -0.84 -4.52 6.26
N GLY A 29 -1.91 -3.89 6.75
CA GLY A 29 -3.27 -4.18 6.33
C GLY A 29 -3.49 -3.95 4.82
N GLY A 30 -3.03 -2.80 4.32
CA GLY A 30 -3.05 -2.49 2.89
C GLY A 30 -2.27 -3.51 2.05
N LEU A 31 -1.06 -3.91 2.49
CA LEU A 31 -0.28 -4.95 1.83
C LEU A 31 -1.02 -6.29 1.76
N GLN A 32 -1.71 -6.69 2.84
CA GLN A 32 -2.50 -7.93 2.82
C GLN A 32 -3.60 -7.86 1.75
N HIS A 33 -4.31 -6.73 1.65
CA HIS A 33 -5.32 -6.55 0.62
C HIS A 33 -4.73 -6.68 -0.78
N VAL A 34 -3.56 -6.06 -1.04
CA VAL A 34 -2.87 -6.18 -2.33
C VAL A 34 -2.45 -7.63 -2.62
N LEU A 35 -1.89 -8.33 -1.63
CA LEU A 35 -1.44 -9.72 -1.77
C LEU A 35 -2.59 -10.73 -1.96
N THR A 36 -3.78 -10.45 -1.40
CA THR A 36 -4.94 -11.37 -1.43
C THR A 36 -5.86 -11.19 -2.65
N GLY A 37 -5.62 -10.18 -3.51
CA GLY A 37 -6.41 -9.98 -4.74
C GLY A 37 -6.80 -8.54 -5.03
N ASN A 38 -6.43 -7.61 -4.15
CA ASN A 38 -6.47 -6.16 -4.37
C ASN A 38 -7.84 -5.59 -4.79
N ALA A 39 -8.92 -6.01 -4.13
CA ALA A 39 -10.29 -5.57 -4.45
C ALA A 39 -10.46 -4.03 -4.40
N PHE A 40 -9.76 -3.36 -3.47
CA PHE A 40 -9.77 -1.91 -3.31
C PHE A 40 -8.80 -1.18 -4.25
N ARG A 41 -8.18 -1.91 -5.19
CA ARG A 41 -7.18 -1.39 -6.13
C ARG A 41 -6.12 -0.54 -5.45
N LEU A 42 -5.62 -0.99 -4.31
CA LEU A 42 -4.55 -0.33 -3.58
C LEU A 42 -3.23 -0.49 -4.35
N GLU A 43 -2.40 0.53 -4.25
CA GLU A 43 -1.01 0.49 -4.67
C GLU A 43 -0.10 0.78 -3.47
N VAL A 44 1.03 0.08 -3.44
CA VAL A 44 2.08 0.29 -2.45
C VAL A 44 3.20 1.06 -3.13
N LEU A 45 3.49 2.26 -2.64
CA LEU A 45 4.61 3.06 -3.10
C LEU A 45 5.71 3.07 -2.06
N VAL A 46 6.94 3.01 -2.54
CA VAL A 46 8.15 3.19 -1.72
C VAL A 46 9.00 4.29 -2.33
N ASP A 47 9.78 4.99 -1.51
CA ASP A 47 10.75 5.97 -2.00
C ASP A 47 11.85 5.29 -2.83
N GLN A 48 12.42 4.22 -2.29
CA GLN A 48 13.49 3.40 -2.86
C GLN A 48 13.21 1.91 -2.63
N TRP A 49 13.92 1.02 -3.32
CA TRP A 49 13.90 -0.41 -3.01
C TRP A 49 15.26 -1.03 -3.37
N PRO A 50 15.89 -1.84 -2.50
CA PRO A 50 15.38 -2.39 -1.23
C PRO A 50 15.51 -1.47 0.01
N ASP A 51 16.33 -0.42 -0.04
CA ASP A 51 16.60 0.49 1.10
C ASP A 51 15.54 1.61 1.24
N PHE A 52 14.29 1.25 1.47
CA PHE A 52 13.20 2.23 1.61
C PHE A 52 13.20 2.92 2.99
N SER A 53 12.86 4.21 3.01
CA SER A 53 12.59 4.95 4.26
C SER A 53 11.10 5.24 4.43
N THR A 54 10.36 5.35 3.33
CA THR A 54 8.94 5.70 3.31
C THR A 54 8.12 4.65 2.56
N VAL A 55 7.01 4.22 3.16
CA VAL A 55 6.04 3.30 2.56
C VAL A 55 4.67 3.94 2.60
N ILE A 56 4.00 3.98 1.44
CA ILE A 56 2.67 4.56 1.29
C ILE A 56 1.75 3.48 0.72
N CYS A 57 0.65 3.20 1.41
CA CYS A 57 -0.48 2.45 0.85
C CYS A 57 -1.60 3.43 0.54
N ARG A 58 -2.06 3.46 -0.71
CA ARG A 58 -3.18 4.30 -1.12
C ARG A 58 -4.01 3.62 -2.21
N PRO A 59 -5.28 4.02 -2.43
CA PRO A 59 -6.01 3.65 -3.64
C PRO A 59 -5.24 4.11 -4.88
N SER A 60 -5.15 3.24 -5.89
CA SER A 60 -4.59 3.60 -7.18
C SER A 60 -5.42 4.71 -7.81
N LEU A 61 -4.73 5.72 -8.35
CA LEU A 61 -5.37 6.86 -9.02
C LEU A 61 -5.89 6.50 -10.41
N GLN A 62 -5.78 5.24 -10.83
CA GLN A 62 -6.42 4.74 -12.04
C GLN A 62 -7.92 4.59 -11.77
N VAL A 63 -8.58 5.76 -11.71
CA VAL A 63 -10.03 5.93 -11.76
C VAL A 63 -10.54 5.09 -12.92
N GLY A 64 -11.54 4.26 -12.65
CA GLY A 64 -12.28 3.57 -13.70
C GLY A 64 -12.95 4.60 -14.61
N LEU A 65 -12.29 4.95 -15.71
CA LEU A 65 -12.95 5.46 -16.92
C LEU A 65 -13.57 4.30 -17.73
N ASN A 66 -14.05 3.26 -17.04
CA ASN A 66 -14.92 2.26 -17.60
C ASN A 66 -15.99 1.89 -16.57
N ASN A 67 -17.06 2.69 -16.62
CA ASN A 67 -18.43 2.41 -16.21
C ASN A 67 -18.64 1.77 -14.83
N GLY A 68 -19.02 2.65 -13.88
CA GLY A 68 -20.08 2.43 -12.92
C GLY A 68 -19.95 1.22 -11.99
N THR A 69 -19.38 1.42 -10.80
CA THR A 69 -19.99 0.97 -9.55
C THR A 69 -19.42 1.84 -8.43
N ASP A 70 -20.29 2.71 -7.93
CA ASP A 70 -20.23 3.36 -6.62
C ASP A 70 -19.93 2.35 -5.51
N MET A 71 -18.96 2.64 -4.65
CA MET A 71 -18.90 2.18 -3.24
C MET A 71 -17.67 2.77 -2.54
N GLY A 72 -17.92 3.58 -1.51
CA GLY A 72 -17.20 3.45 -0.24
C GLY A 72 -16.06 4.43 0.05
N ASP A 73 -16.43 5.51 0.71
CA ASP A 73 -15.64 6.32 1.65
C ASP A 73 -14.56 5.53 2.43
N GLY A 74 -13.35 6.09 2.55
CA GLY A 74 -12.27 5.43 3.27
C GLY A 74 -10.92 6.17 3.30
N GLY A 75 -10.83 7.22 4.12
CA GLY A 75 -9.65 7.58 4.90
C GLY A 75 -8.31 7.84 4.18
N LYS A 76 -8.01 9.12 3.90
CA LYS A 76 -6.66 9.58 3.55
C LYS A 76 -5.88 9.80 4.85
N SER A 77 -4.98 8.88 5.23
CA SER A 77 -4.11 9.07 6.41
C SER A 77 -2.67 9.28 5.94
N PHE A 78 -2.23 10.53 5.90
CA PHE A 78 -0.83 10.90 5.72
C PHE A 78 -0.08 10.69 7.05
N VAL A 79 1.12 10.10 7.02
CA VAL A 79 2.08 10.21 8.12
C VAL A 79 3.39 10.74 7.56
N SER A 80 3.73 11.96 7.95
CA SER A 80 5.03 12.58 7.72
C SER A 80 5.96 12.13 8.84
N LYS A 81 7.16 11.65 8.49
CA LYS A 81 8.20 11.31 9.47
C LYS A 81 9.10 12.55 9.63
N THR A 82 9.20 13.07 10.86
CA THR A 82 10.24 14.03 11.29
C THR A 82 11.41 13.25 11.86
#